data_AF-A0AAN6JTA6-F1
#
_entry.id   AF-A0AAN6JTA6-F1
#
_cell.length_a   1.000
_cell.length_b   1.000
_cell.length_c   1.000
_cell.angle_alpha   90.00
_cell.angle_beta   90.00
_cell.angle_gamma   90.00
#
_symmetry.space_group_name_H-M   'P 1'
#
loop_
_entity.id
_entity.type
_entity.pdbx_description
1 polymer ?
#
loop_
_entity_poly.entity_id
_entity_poly.type
_entity_poly.pdbx_seq_one_letter_code
_entity_poly.pdbx_strand_id
1 'polypeptide(L)'
;MPAAVAQPSSSLVSADSLSQRSKAASNRPQDSHDEHIDAEVDRFMAQFDEKSMDRDDSGDVNVMRAYYDRLLPWRPLYTWLNRDLPHKPSKNFTHREFAFTITKDTGDEIYVRYKSFDEWEKLKKEVVKDLPIRFEIGPAYNAKPKDRKMLERATFRPVSRELVFDIDMSDYDEIRTCCSGKGICVRCWAFIAVAVKVLDDTLRSDFGFRHLLWVYSGRRGIHCWVSDASACDLADDARKAIVGWLEVVRGSANQAKKVFLGSAAGLHERLLHPSLHRALYGSTDSGRLIGDPHSEPTGVLERTFVKTVLKDQDCFAVKKQWETLLELLPNGSDGNSPIEKLRKEWTANPSRSSVLKWQDVNKARNQANTGFQKVWNAAMEDIVLQYTYPRIDAEVSKHLNHLLKSPFVVHPATGRVCVPVDPKRVDSFDPEKTAPTAAQLRREMHSWTAKKQDGRQGSGVEPKNDWEKTSLKPFVELFEKHCNGIVKQSVSAQRSE
;
A
#
# COMPACT_ATOMS: atom_id res chain seq x y z
N MET A 1 41.62 8.86 -48.78
CA MET A 1 41.46 9.45 -50.13
C MET A 1 39.98 9.38 -50.49
N PRO A 2 39.44 10.45 -51.09
CA PRO A 2 38.36 11.31 -50.55
C PRO A 2 37.10 11.22 -51.44
N ALA A 3 35.99 11.95 -51.29
CA ALA A 3 35.81 13.41 -51.30
C ALA A 3 34.29 13.70 -51.10
N ALA A 4 33.85 14.68 -50.29
CA ALA A 4 33.65 16.11 -50.61
C ALA A 4 32.43 16.38 -51.53
N VAL A 5 31.65 17.46 -51.51
CA VAL A 5 31.41 18.66 -50.68
C VAL A 5 30.24 19.43 -51.37
N ALA A 6 29.42 20.14 -50.58
CA ALA A 6 28.62 21.37 -50.82
C ALA A 6 27.47 21.52 -51.86
N GLN A 7 26.30 21.96 -51.30
CA GLN A 7 25.45 23.16 -51.53
C GLN A 7 25.25 23.79 -52.94
N PRO A 8 24.09 24.43 -53.23
CA PRO A 8 23.72 25.83 -52.83
C PRO A 8 22.26 25.98 -52.29
N SER A 9 21.93 26.88 -51.32
CA SER A 9 21.44 28.30 -51.41
C SER A 9 20.30 28.54 -52.44
N SER A 10 19.20 29.30 -52.25
CA SER A 10 18.77 30.38 -51.35
C SER A 10 17.30 30.77 -51.66
N SER A 11 16.63 31.52 -50.74
CA SER A 11 15.60 32.59 -50.98
C SER A 11 14.24 32.23 -51.64
N LEU A 12 13.08 32.87 -51.43
CA LEU A 12 12.46 33.84 -50.51
C LEU A 12 10.99 34.01 -51.03
N VAL A 13 10.00 34.04 -50.12
CA VAL A 13 8.67 34.73 -50.15
C VAL A 13 7.63 34.49 -51.27
N SER A 14 6.36 34.56 -50.81
CA SER A 14 5.11 35.04 -51.48
C SER A 14 4.15 33.93 -51.90
N ALA A 15 3.03 33.70 -51.21
CA ALA A 15 1.83 34.53 -50.99
C ALA A 15 0.77 34.38 -52.11
N ASP A 16 -0.44 34.10 -51.62
CA ASP A 16 -1.76 34.42 -52.15
C ASP A 16 -2.45 33.59 -53.25
N SER A 17 -3.58 33.05 -52.77
CA SER A 17 -4.92 33.17 -53.35
C SER A 17 -5.28 32.28 -54.54
N LEU A 18 -6.24 31.38 -54.31
CA LEU A 18 -7.18 31.00 -55.36
C LEU A 18 -8.62 30.98 -54.84
N SER A 19 -9.33 31.94 -55.40
CA SER A 19 -10.75 32.17 -55.56
C SER A 19 -11.56 30.98 -56.11
N GLN A 20 -12.71 30.74 -55.45
CA GLN A 20 -14.06 30.52 -55.99
C GLN A 20 -14.42 29.32 -56.90
N ARG A 21 -15.25 28.46 -56.30
CA ARG A 21 -16.60 28.00 -56.72
C ARG A 21 -16.81 27.39 -58.11
N SER A 22 -17.34 26.16 -58.09
CA SER A 22 -18.68 25.88 -58.62
C SER A 22 -19.36 24.75 -57.82
N LYS A 23 -20.65 24.96 -57.52
CA LYS A 23 -21.55 24.07 -56.77
C LYS A 23 -22.33 23.19 -57.75
N ALA A 24 -22.52 21.92 -57.42
CA ALA A 24 -23.75 21.18 -57.72
C ALA A 24 -23.96 20.11 -56.65
N ALA A 25 -25.16 20.12 -56.06
CA ALA A 25 -25.52 19.51 -54.79
C ALA A 25 -26.03 18.07 -54.93
N SER A 26 -25.74 17.22 -53.94
CA SER A 26 -26.65 16.15 -53.52
C SER A 26 -27.12 16.45 -52.10
N ASN A 27 -28.41 16.76 -51.95
CA ASN A 27 -29.08 16.93 -50.67
C ASN A 27 -29.05 15.62 -49.87
N ARG A 28 -28.35 15.62 -48.73
CA ARG A 28 -28.80 14.96 -47.50
C ARG A 28 -28.83 16.04 -46.41
N PRO A 29 -29.88 16.15 -45.59
CA PRO A 29 -29.81 16.98 -44.40
C PRO A 29 -28.68 16.41 -43.52
N GLN A 30 -27.66 17.21 -43.23
CA GLN A 30 -26.76 16.93 -42.13
C GLN A 30 -27.55 17.22 -40.85
N ASP A 31 -27.86 16.17 -40.09
CA ASP A 31 -28.47 16.27 -38.77
C ASP A 31 -27.47 16.96 -37.82
N SER A 32 -27.56 18.29 -37.76
CA SER A 32 -26.86 19.10 -36.75
C SER A 32 -27.52 18.99 -35.37
N HIS A 33 -28.55 18.14 -35.22
CA HIS A 33 -29.25 17.92 -33.97
C HIS A 33 -28.62 16.79 -33.15
N ASP A 34 -28.13 15.73 -33.78
CA ASP A 34 -27.52 14.59 -33.10
C ASP A 34 -26.18 14.95 -32.43
N GLU A 35 -25.30 15.70 -33.12
CA GLU A 35 -24.01 16.13 -32.53
C GLU A 35 -24.18 17.06 -31.32
N HIS A 36 -25.29 17.82 -31.27
CA HIS A 36 -25.56 18.74 -30.18
C HIS A 36 -26.19 18.04 -28.96
N ILE A 37 -26.97 16.98 -29.20
CA ILE A 37 -27.54 16.10 -28.18
C ILE A 37 -26.44 15.24 -27.56
N ASP A 38 -25.53 14.67 -28.35
CA ASP A 38 -24.41 13.86 -27.86
C ASP A 38 -23.47 14.70 -26.97
N ALA A 39 -23.17 15.94 -27.37
CA ALA A 39 -22.36 16.85 -26.56
C ALA A 39 -23.07 17.40 -25.29
N GLU A 40 -24.40 17.32 -25.23
CA GLU A 40 -25.20 17.60 -24.02
C GLU A 40 -25.31 16.38 -23.12
N VAL A 41 -25.50 15.18 -23.68
CA VAL A 41 -25.50 13.91 -22.97
C VAL A 41 -24.13 13.64 -22.37
N ASP A 42 -23.04 13.87 -23.10
CA ASP A 42 -21.68 13.74 -22.57
C ASP A 42 -21.39 14.76 -21.47
N ARG A 43 -21.93 15.99 -21.58
CA ARG A 43 -21.84 16.99 -20.50
C ARG A 43 -22.67 16.61 -19.28
N PHE A 44 -23.85 16.05 -19.49
CA PHE A 44 -24.75 15.56 -18.44
C PHE A 44 -24.16 14.33 -17.75
N MET A 45 -23.59 13.39 -18.51
CA MET A 45 -22.87 12.21 -18.00
C MET A 45 -21.58 12.60 -17.27
N ALA A 46 -20.86 13.62 -17.75
CA ALA A 46 -19.68 14.16 -17.05
C ALA A 46 -20.03 14.88 -15.73
N GLN A 47 -21.31 15.23 -15.49
CA GLN A 47 -21.78 15.70 -14.18
C GLN A 47 -22.00 14.55 -13.17
N PHE A 48 -22.09 13.30 -13.64
CA PHE A 48 -22.17 12.13 -12.77
C PHE A 48 -20.77 11.61 -12.45
N ASP A 49 -20.33 11.87 -11.21
CA ASP A 49 -19.15 11.19 -10.67
C ASP A 49 -19.50 9.71 -10.40
N GLU A 50 -19.25 8.85 -11.40
CA GLU A 50 -19.45 7.40 -11.32
C GLU A 50 -18.80 6.81 -10.05
N LYS A 51 -17.65 7.35 -9.60
CA LYS A 51 -16.99 6.91 -8.37
C LYS A 51 -17.78 7.29 -7.12
N SER A 52 -18.42 8.46 -7.11
CA SER A 52 -19.29 8.88 -6.00
C SER A 52 -20.54 8.00 -5.95
N MET A 53 -21.16 7.74 -7.10
CA MET A 53 -22.33 6.86 -7.18
C MET A 53 -21.99 5.44 -6.71
N ASP A 54 -20.88 4.88 -7.16
CA ASP A 54 -20.43 3.55 -6.74
C ASP A 54 -20.15 3.46 -5.24
N ARG A 55 -19.61 4.53 -4.66
CA ARG A 55 -19.41 4.61 -3.21
C ARG A 55 -20.75 4.63 -2.49
N ASP A 56 -21.68 5.46 -2.93
CA ASP A 56 -22.98 5.65 -2.28
C ASP A 56 -23.83 4.38 -2.42
N ASP A 57 -23.83 3.75 -3.59
CA ASP A 57 -24.43 2.43 -3.84
C ASP A 57 -23.77 1.35 -2.98
N SER A 58 -22.44 1.39 -2.78
CA SER A 58 -21.77 0.42 -1.91
C SER A 58 -22.14 0.57 -0.44
N GLY A 59 -22.73 1.71 -0.05
CA GLY A 59 -23.32 1.91 1.28
C GLY A 59 -24.75 1.38 1.42
N ASP A 60 -25.42 1.01 0.31
CA ASP A 60 -26.78 0.49 0.33
C ASP A 60 -26.86 -0.83 1.11
N VAL A 61 -27.89 -0.93 1.97
CA VAL A 61 -28.10 -2.08 2.85
C VAL A 61 -28.26 -3.38 2.05
N ASN A 62 -28.90 -3.32 0.88
CA ASN A 62 -29.09 -4.51 0.05
C ASN A 62 -27.80 -4.91 -0.67
N VAL A 63 -26.97 -3.95 -1.12
CA VAL A 63 -25.60 -4.23 -1.62
C VAL A 63 -24.78 -4.94 -0.55
N MET A 64 -24.69 -4.35 0.64
CA MET A 64 -23.87 -4.87 1.72
C MET A 64 -24.34 -6.25 2.19
N ARG A 65 -25.66 -6.45 2.30
CA ARG A 65 -26.26 -7.75 2.61
C ARG A 65 -25.92 -8.80 1.56
N ALA A 66 -26.08 -8.46 0.27
CA ALA A 66 -25.75 -9.38 -0.82
C ALA A 66 -24.25 -9.71 -0.85
N TYR A 67 -23.38 -8.72 -0.62
CA TYR A 67 -21.94 -8.93 -0.56
C TYR A 67 -21.55 -9.89 0.56
N TYR A 68 -21.98 -9.62 1.80
CA TYR A 68 -21.64 -10.48 2.94
C TYR A 68 -22.29 -11.86 2.85
N ASP A 69 -23.47 -11.99 2.24
CA ASP A 69 -24.10 -13.31 2.11
C ASP A 69 -23.47 -14.15 0.99
N ARG A 70 -23.16 -13.55 -0.17
CA ARG A 70 -22.84 -14.29 -1.39
C ARG A 70 -21.38 -14.21 -1.85
N LEU A 71 -20.69 -13.11 -1.55
CA LEU A 71 -19.39 -12.81 -2.18
C LEU A 71 -18.20 -12.92 -1.22
N LEU A 72 -18.37 -12.60 0.07
CA LEU A 72 -17.28 -12.75 1.03
C LEU A 72 -16.83 -14.23 1.12
N PRO A 73 -15.54 -14.55 0.97
CA PRO A 73 -15.04 -15.92 0.96
C PRO A 73 -14.97 -16.50 2.38
N TRP A 74 -16.13 -16.80 2.98
CA TRP A 74 -16.23 -17.25 4.38
C TRP A 74 -15.46 -18.51 4.70
N ARG A 75 -15.52 -19.52 3.82
CA ARG A 75 -14.83 -20.80 4.04
C ARG A 75 -13.29 -20.65 3.95
N PRO A 76 -12.73 -19.92 2.97
CA PRO A 76 -11.31 -19.53 3.03
C PRO A 76 -10.97 -18.73 4.29
N LEU A 77 -11.79 -17.74 4.69
CA LEU A 77 -11.55 -16.93 5.90
C LEU A 77 -11.48 -17.79 7.16
N TYR A 78 -12.42 -18.73 7.29
CA TYR A 78 -12.41 -19.74 8.34
C TYR A 78 -11.17 -20.62 8.31
N THR A 79 -10.81 -21.13 7.13
CA THR A 79 -9.64 -22.01 6.95
C THR A 79 -8.37 -21.31 7.39
N TRP A 80 -8.19 -20.04 7.01
CA TRP A 80 -7.09 -19.20 7.47
C TRP A 80 -7.06 -19.07 8.99
N LEU A 81 -8.17 -18.68 9.62
CA LEU A 81 -8.21 -18.41 11.06
C LEU A 81 -8.16 -19.68 11.93
N ASN A 82 -8.68 -20.80 11.42
CA ASN A 82 -8.65 -22.09 12.10
C ASN A 82 -7.23 -22.68 12.14
N ARG A 83 -6.40 -22.40 11.11
CA ARG A 83 -4.99 -22.85 10.97
C ARG A 83 -4.79 -24.37 11.16
N ASP A 84 -5.84 -25.13 10.86
CA ASP A 84 -5.90 -26.60 10.91
C ASP A 84 -6.83 -27.07 9.78
N LEU A 85 -6.98 -28.37 9.62
CA LEU A 85 -7.87 -28.98 8.62
C LEU A 85 -9.28 -28.35 8.66
N PRO A 86 -9.85 -27.97 7.50
CA PRO A 86 -11.15 -27.28 7.46
C PRO A 86 -12.33 -28.05 8.06
N HIS A 87 -12.23 -29.37 8.22
CA HIS A 87 -13.27 -30.20 8.83
C HIS A 87 -13.07 -30.41 10.34
N LYS A 88 -12.00 -29.86 10.92
CA LYS A 88 -11.64 -29.99 12.33
C LYS A 88 -11.58 -28.60 13.00
N PRO A 89 -12.69 -28.13 13.59
CA PRO A 89 -12.68 -26.89 14.36
C PRO A 89 -11.67 -26.94 15.50
N SER A 90 -10.84 -25.92 15.61
CA SER A 90 -9.82 -25.79 16.65
C SER A 90 -10.10 -24.59 17.57
N LYS A 91 -9.31 -24.47 18.64
CA LYS A 91 -9.37 -23.29 19.53
C LYS A 91 -8.94 -22.00 18.80
N ASN A 92 -8.17 -22.10 17.72
CA ASN A 92 -7.77 -20.93 16.93
C ASN A 92 -8.96 -20.20 16.31
N PHE A 93 -10.07 -20.89 16.04
CA PHE A 93 -11.31 -20.26 15.57
C PHE A 93 -12.33 -20.11 16.70
N THR A 94 -12.60 -21.19 17.43
CA THR A 94 -13.69 -21.23 18.43
C THR A 94 -13.47 -20.29 19.63
N HIS A 95 -12.21 -19.95 19.92
CA HIS A 95 -11.84 -19.05 21.01
C HIS A 95 -11.33 -17.70 20.48
N ARG A 96 -11.53 -17.42 19.19
CA ARG A 96 -11.11 -16.18 18.57
C ARG A 96 -12.09 -15.05 18.84
N GLU A 97 -11.54 -13.91 19.19
CA GLU A 97 -12.31 -12.68 19.31
C GLU A 97 -12.56 -12.08 17.93
N PHE A 98 -13.82 -11.69 17.72
CA PHE A 98 -14.24 -10.77 16.68
C PHE A 98 -14.86 -9.54 17.34
N ALA A 99 -14.66 -8.37 16.73
CA ALA A 99 -15.35 -7.15 17.11
C ALA A 99 -16.08 -6.56 15.93
N PHE A 100 -17.31 -6.09 16.15
CA PHE A 100 -18.15 -5.49 15.12
C PHE A 100 -18.32 -4.01 15.41
N THR A 101 -18.14 -3.16 14.40
CA THR A 101 -18.61 -1.78 14.41
C THR A 101 -19.93 -1.71 13.67
N ILE A 102 -21.01 -1.37 14.36
CA ILE A 102 -22.38 -1.36 13.82
C ILE A 102 -22.92 0.07 13.91
N THR A 103 -23.54 0.57 12.84
CA THR A 103 -24.30 1.82 12.87
C THR A 103 -25.69 1.55 13.42
N LYS A 104 -26.13 2.31 14.42
CA LYS A 104 -27.51 2.31 14.91
C LYS A 104 -28.41 3.13 13.98
N ASP A 105 -29.72 2.94 14.11
CA ASP A 105 -30.73 3.76 13.42
C ASP A 105 -30.61 5.26 13.73
N THR A 106 -30.03 5.61 14.88
CA THR A 106 -29.73 7.00 15.28
C THR A 106 -28.53 7.62 14.54
N GLY A 107 -27.78 6.82 13.77
CA GLY A 107 -26.52 7.21 13.13
C GLY A 107 -25.28 6.97 14.00
N ASP A 108 -25.44 6.60 15.27
CA ASP A 108 -24.32 6.35 16.18
C ASP A 108 -23.63 5.02 15.89
N GLU A 109 -22.29 4.99 15.94
CA GLU A 109 -21.52 3.75 15.86
C GLU A 109 -21.40 3.09 17.24
N ILE A 110 -21.71 1.80 17.32
CA ILE A 110 -21.37 0.96 18.47
C ILE A 110 -20.25 -0.01 18.14
N TYR A 111 -19.34 -0.18 19.10
CA TYR A 111 -18.23 -1.12 19.01
C TYR A 111 -18.45 -2.30 19.94
N VAL A 112 -18.77 -3.45 19.36
CA VAL A 112 -19.13 -4.68 20.10
C VAL A 112 -17.99 -5.67 20.05
N ARG A 113 -17.23 -5.76 21.14
CA ARG A 113 -16.08 -6.67 21.30
C ARG A 113 -16.44 -8.04 21.86
N TYR A 114 -15.46 -8.94 21.80
CA TYR A 114 -15.52 -10.27 22.41
C TYR A 114 -16.65 -11.17 21.89
N LYS A 115 -16.98 -11.02 20.60
CA LYS A 115 -17.78 -12.04 19.89
C LYS A 115 -16.87 -13.25 19.59
N SER A 116 -17.43 -14.44 19.55
CA SER A 116 -16.71 -15.66 19.18
C SER A 116 -17.67 -16.73 18.70
N PHE A 117 -17.25 -17.56 17.75
CA PHE A 117 -18.14 -18.45 17.00
C PHE A 117 -17.59 -19.87 16.97
N ASP A 118 -18.47 -20.87 17.08
CA ASP A 118 -18.03 -22.27 17.01
C ASP A 118 -17.72 -22.71 15.56
N GLU A 119 -18.40 -22.09 14.59
CA GLU A 119 -18.40 -22.43 13.16
C GLU A 119 -18.52 -21.14 12.32
N TRP A 120 -18.05 -21.18 11.07
CA TRP A 120 -18.02 -20.01 10.20
C TRP A 120 -19.41 -19.62 9.69
N GLU A 121 -20.33 -20.58 9.60
CA GLU A 121 -21.72 -20.36 9.24
C GLU A 121 -22.42 -19.48 10.29
N LYS A 122 -22.08 -19.65 11.57
CA LYS A 122 -22.58 -18.80 12.68
C LYS A 122 -22.03 -17.38 12.57
N LEU A 123 -20.73 -17.23 12.27
CA LEU A 123 -20.11 -15.93 12.01
C LEU A 123 -20.78 -15.24 10.81
N LYS A 124 -20.92 -15.94 9.68
CA LYS A 124 -21.60 -15.45 8.48
C LYS A 124 -23.01 -14.99 8.82
N LYS A 125 -23.80 -15.83 9.50
CA LYS A 125 -25.19 -15.51 9.88
C LYS A 125 -25.27 -14.24 10.71
N GLU A 126 -24.36 -14.07 11.67
CA GLU A 126 -24.35 -12.87 12.52
C GLU A 126 -23.90 -11.63 11.77
N VAL A 127 -22.89 -11.71 10.90
CA VAL A 127 -22.47 -10.58 10.05
C VAL A 127 -23.56 -10.18 9.06
N VAL A 128 -24.24 -11.14 8.43
CA VAL A 128 -25.36 -10.85 7.50
C VAL A 128 -26.57 -10.26 8.25
N LYS A 129 -26.79 -10.67 9.50
CA LYS A 129 -27.85 -10.11 10.35
C LYS A 129 -27.54 -8.68 10.76
N ASP A 130 -26.38 -8.46 11.36
CA ASP A 130 -26.00 -7.20 12.01
C ASP A 130 -25.46 -6.16 11.01
N LEU A 131 -25.02 -6.59 9.82
CA LEU A 131 -24.42 -5.78 8.76
C LEU A 131 -23.42 -4.73 9.29
N PRO A 132 -22.36 -5.17 9.99
CA PRO A 132 -21.40 -4.24 10.55
C PRO A 132 -20.68 -3.45 9.46
N ILE A 133 -20.41 -2.17 9.73
CA ILE A 133 -19.57 -1.27 8.93
C ILE A 133 -18.24 -1.95 8.63
N ARG A 134 -17.68 -2.59 9.64
CA ARG A 134 -16.51 -3.45 9.56
C ARG A 134 -16.55 -4.44 10.71
N PHE A 135 -15.90 -5.57 10.52
CA PHE A 135 -15.51 -6.44 11.62
C PHE A 135 -14.00 -6.61 11.66
N GLU A 136 -13.50 -6.76 12.88
CA GLU A 136 -12.09 -6.84 13.20
C GLU A 136 -11.80 -8.19 13.85
N ILE A 137 -10.60 -8.70 13.62
CA ILE A 137 -10.14 -10.00 14.08
C ILE A 137 -9.13 -9.77 15.20
N GLY A 138 -9.40 -10.37 16.35
CA GLY A 138 -8.53 -10.38 17.52
C GLY A 138 -7.82 -11.71 17.74
N PRO A 139 -7.18 -11.90 18.90
CA PRO A 139 -6.50 -13.14 19.25
C PRO A 139 -7.49 -14.29 19.50
N ALA A 140 -6.97 -15.51 19.45
CA ALA A 140 -7.54 -16.64 20.17
C ALA A 140 -7.20 -16.51 21.67
N TYR A 141 -8.18 -16.78 22.52
CA TYR A 141 -8.05 -16.77 23.98
C TYR A 141 -8.01 -18.19 24.56
N ASN A 142 -7.66 -18.29 25.83
CA ASN A 142 -7.72 -19.56 26.57
C ASN A 142 -9.16 -20.03 26.91
N ALA A 143 -10.15 -19.16 26.77
CA ALA A 143 -11.58 -19.47 26.87
C ALA A 143 -12.35 -18.69 25.78
N LYS A 144 -13.62 -19.05 25.53
CA LYS A 144 -14.42 -18.37 24.49
C LYS A 144 -14.69 -16.91 24.89
N PRO A 145 -14.35 -15.92 24.04
CA PRO A 145 -14.56 -14.50 24.32
C PRO A 145 -16.00 -14.12 24.70
N LYS A 146 -17.00 -14.74 24.08
CA LYS A 146 -18.42 -14.48 24.39
C LYS A 146 -18.79 -14.83 25.84
N ASP A 147 -18.09 -15.79 26.43
CA ASP A 147 -18.33 -16.32 27.77
C ASP A 147 -17.44 -15.64 28.84
N ARG A 148 -16.62 -14.66 28.47
CA ARG A 148 -15.63 -14.02 29.38
C ARG A 148 -16.21 -13.48 30.69
N LYS A 149 -17.50 -13.11 30.70
CA LYS A 149 -18.17 -12.57 31.89
C LYS A 149 -18.37 -13.63 32.98
N MET A 150 -18.28 -14.91 32.64
CA MET A 150 -18.37 -16.04 33.56
C MET A 150 -17.01 -16.42 34.16
N LEU A 151 -15.93 -15.72 33.79
CA LEU A 151 -14.56 -16.01 34.20
C LEU A 151 -14.00 -14.89 35.07
N GLU A 152 -13.08 -15.25 35.97
CA GLU A 152 -12.27 -14.26 36.67
C GLU A 152 -11.36 -13.52 35.69
N ARG A 153 -11.33 -12.19 35.79
CA ARG A 153 -10.58 -11.33 34.84
C ARG A 153 -9.11 -11.71 34.71
N ALA A 154 -8.46 -12.12 35.80
CA ALA A 154 -7.05 -12.51 35.80
C ALA A 154 -6.76 -13.79 35.00
N THR A 155 -7.78 -14.62 34.75
CA THR A 155 -7.63 -15.90 34.07
C THR A 155 -7.82 -15.80 32.55
N PHE A 156 -8.62 -14.85 32.07
CA PHE A 156 -8.93 -14.67 30.65
C PHE A 156 -7.81 -13.92 29.93
N ARG A 157 -7.05 -14.63 29.08
CA ARG A 157 -5.86 -14.08 28.41
C ARG A 157 -5.75 -14.52 26.94
N PRO A 158 -5.18 -13.67 26.07
CA PRO A 158 -4.87 -14.07 24.70
C PRO A 158 -3.77 -15.14 24.69
N VAL A 159 -3.85 -16.09 23.75
CA VAL A 159 -2.90 -17.20 23.64
C VAL A 159 -2.21 -17.29 22.28
N SER A 160 -2.87 -16.86 21.20
CA SER A 160 -2.28 -16.91 19.86
C SER A 160 -2.95 -15.86 18.98
N ARG A 161 -2.15 -15.11 18.22
CA ARG A 161 -2.62 -14.14 17.23
C ARG A 161 -1.56 -13.96 16.17
N GLU A 162 -1.96 -13.84 14.93
CA GLU A 162 -1.08 -13.42 13.84
C GLU A 162 -0.23 -12.21 14.26
N LEU A 163 1.04 -12.18 13.86
CA LEU A 163 1.84 -10.96 13.94
C LEU A 163 1.38 -10.05 12.81
N VAL A 164 0.99 -8.82 13.14
CA VAL A 164 0.42 -7.90 12.16
C VAL A 164 1.24 -6.62 12.08
N PHE A 165 1.22 -6.00 10.91
CA PHE A 165 1.80 -4.68 10.65
C PHE A 165 0.79 -3.84 9.90
N ASP A 166 0.62 -2.59 10.31
CA ASP A 166 -0.23 -1.60 9.65
C ASP A 166 0.62 -0.45 9.12
N ILE A 167 0.36 -0.06 7.88
CA ILE A 167 1.07 0.98 7.15
C ILE A 167 0.01 1.86 6.52
N ASP A 168 -0.12 3.10 7.00
CA ASP A 168 -1.04 4.10 6.46
C ASP A 168 -0.29 5.21 5.73
N MET A 169 -0.87 5.69 4.64
CA MET A 169 -0.29 6.79 3.87
C MET A 169 -0.16 8.09 4.67
N SER A 170 -0.95 8.32 5.73
CA SER A 170 -0.81 9.53 6.54
C SER A 170 0.57 9.64 7.20
N ASP A 171 1.24 8.51 7.46
CA ASP A 171 2.59 8.54 8.01
C ASP A 171 3.60 9.13 7.03
N TYR A 172 3.25 9.28 5.75
CA TYR A 172 4.06 9.86 4.70
C TYR A 172 3.59 11.27 4.26
N ASP A 173 2.65 11.89 5.00
CA ASP A 173 2.10 13.22 4.66
C ASP A 173 3.16 14.34 4.58
N GLU A 174 4.24 14.22 5.34
CA GLU A 174 5.34 15.20 5.32
C GLU A 174 6.19 15.14 4.06
N ILE A 175 6.18 14.00 3.35
CA ILE A 175 7.06 13.76 2.19
C ILE A 175 6.32 13.71 0.87
N ARG A 176 5.06 13.27 0.85
CA ARG A 176 4.27 13.21 -0.39
C ARG A 176 3.75 14.59 -0.77
N THR A 177 3.69 14.85 -2.07
CA THR A 177 3.30 16.14 -2.64
C THR A 177 2.09 16.01 -3.56
N CYS A 178 1.78 14.81 -4.05
CA CYS A 178 0.70 14.59 -5.01
C CYS A 178 -0.70 14.56 -4.39
N CYS A 179 -0.81 14.35 -3.09
CA CYS A 179 -2.07 14.24 -2.36
C CYS A 179 -1.93 14.85 -0.97
N SER A 180 -3.05 15.25 -0.36
CA SER A 180 -3.12 15.74 1.01
C SER A 180 -4.17 14.98 1.83
N GLY A 181 -3.95 14.91 3.15
CA GLY A 181 -4.88 14.33 4.11
C GLY A 181 -5.37 12.93 3.71
N LYS A 182 -6.67 12.81 3.41
CA LYS A 182 -7.31 11.52 3.13
C LYS A 182 -7.16 11.03 1.68
N GLY A 183 -6.56 11.83 0.79
CA GLY A 183 -6.33 11.47 -0.61
C GLY A 183 -5.26 10.38 -0.77
N ILE A 184 -5.36 9.63 -1.86
CA ILE A 184 -4.42 8.58 -2.27
C ILE A 184 -4.45 8.47 -3.80
N CYS A 185 -3.33 8.15 -4.42
CA CYS A 185 -3.25 7.85 -5.85
C CYS A 185 -2.06 6.91 -6.12
N VAL A 186 -1.93 6.43 -7.36
CA VAL A 186 -0.83 5.54 -7.78
C VAL A 186 0.57 6.11 -7.52
N ARG A 187 0.72 7.44 -7.52
CA ARG A 187 1.99 8.14 -7.30
C ARG A 187 2.50 7.95 -5.86
N CYS A 188 1.69 8.32 -4.87
CA CYS A 188 2.07 8.13 -3.46
C CYS A 188 1.98 6.67 -3.01
N TRP A 189 1.19 5.80 -3.68
CA TRP A 189 1.19 4.36 -3.42
C TRP A 189 2.60 3.73 -3.52
N ALA A 190 3.51 4.34 -4.29
CA ALA A 190 4.90 3.91 -4.34
C ALA A 190 5.59 3.85 -2.94
N PHE A 191 5.19 4.69 -1.98
CA PHE A 191 5.68 4.61 -0.59
C PHE A 191 5.19 3.35 0.13
N ILE A 192 3.93 2.94 -0.08
CA ILE A 192 3.41 1.67 0.44
C ILE A 192 4.09 0.50 -0.27
N ALA A 193 4.26 0.58 -1.59
CA ALA A 193 4.89 -0.47 -2.38
C ALA A 193 6.34 -0.75 -1.94
N VAL A 194 7.15 0.28 -1.69
CA VAL A 194 8.51 0.08 -1.15
C VAL A 194 8.48 -0.47 0.26
N ALA A 195 7.53 -0.04 1.09
CA ALA A 195 7.38 -0.55 2.45
C ALA A 195 7.07 -2.06 2.46
N VAL A 196 6.14 -2.50 1.61
CA VAL A 196 5.79 -3.92 1.42
C VAL A 196 7.02 -4.73 0.99
N LYS A 197 7.81 -4.24 0.02
CA LYS A 197 9.00 -4.97 -0.46
C LYS A 197 10.05 -5.14 0.63
N VAL A 198 10.35 -4.08 1.37
CA VAL A 198 11.36 -4.10 2.43
C VAL A 198 10.91 -5.00 3.58
N LEU A 199 9.66 -4.89 4.00
CA LEU A 199 9.12 -5.69 5.09
C LEU A 199 8.94 -7.16 4.70
N ASP A 200 8.42 -7.46 3.50
CA ASP A 200 8.26 -8.86 3.04
C ASP A 200 9.62 -9.56 2.94
N ASP A 201 10.64 -8.89 2.40
CA ASP A 201 12.00 -9.44 2.37
C ASP A 201 12.59 -9.59 3.78
N THR A 202 12.45 -8.60 4.65
CA THR A 202 12.98 -8.66 6.03
C THR A 202 12.32 -9.77 6.84
N LEU A 203 10.99 -9.87 6.82
CA LEU A 203 10.23 -10.88 7.54
C LEU A 203 10.56 -12.31 7.06
N ARG A 204 10.86 -12.49 5.77
CA ARG A 204 11.24 -13.79 5.21
C ARG A 204 12.71 -14.12 5.45
N SER A 205 13.61 -13.19 5.14
CA SER A 205 15.05 -13.42 5.11
C SER A 205 15.68 -13.36 6.50
N ASP A 206 15.20 -12.46 7.37
CA ASP A 206 15.81 -12.27 8.69
C ASP A 206 15.07 -13.07 9.78
N PHE A 207 13.74 -13.23 9.67
CA PHE A 207 12.92 -13.95 10.66
C PHE A 207 12.44 -15.33 10.20
N GLY A 208 12.62 -15.69 8.93
CA GLY A 208 12.24 -17.00 8.39
C GLY A 208 10.73 -17.23 8.24
N PHE A 209 9.91 -16.19 8.36
CA PHE A 209 8.45 -16.30 8.22
C PHE A 209 8.04 -16.60 6.78
N ARG A 210 7.03 -17.45 6.60
CA ARG A 210 6.63 -17.96 5.29
C ARG A 210 5.24 -17.48 4.88
N HIS A 211 4.30 -17.44 5.82
CA HIS A 211 2.90 -17.16 5.58
C HIS A 211 2.56 -15.71 5.85
N LEU A 212 2.98 -14.84 4.93
CA LEU A 212 2.66 -13.42 4.95
C LEU A 212 1.48 -13.16 4.01
N LEU A 213 0.44 -12.50 4.51
CA LEU A 213 -0.71 -12.02 3.76
C LEU A 213 -0.77 -10.50 3.80
N TRP A 214 -0.47 -9.86 2.68
CA TRP A 214 -0.62 -8.42 2.51
C TRP A 214 -2.04 -8.11 2.03
N VAL A 215 -2.71 -7.14 2.66
CA VAL A 215 -4.13 -6.83 2.44
C VAL A 215 -4.31 -5.33 2.34
N TYR A 216 -4.83 -4.85 1.21
CA TYR A 216 -5.20 -3.46 1.05
C TYR A 216 -6.26 -3.06 2.08
N SER A 217 -6.07 -1.93 2.77
CA SER A 217 -6.96 -1.50 3.88
C SER A 217 -8.34 -1.01 3.43
N GLY A 218 -8.58 -0.97 2.11
CA GLY A 218 -9.78 -0.45 1.45
C GLY A 218 -9.75 1.05 1.17
N ARG A 219 -8.68 1.75 1.58
CA ARG A 219 -8.50 3.19 1.32
C ARG A 219 -7.08 3.58 0.97
N ARG A 220 -6.18 3.70 1.95
CA ARG A 220 -4.88 4.37 1.77
C ARG A 220 -3.73 3.69 2.51
N GLY A 221 -3.92 2.44 2.90
CA GLY A 221 -2.93 1.69 3.64
C GLY A 221 -2.94 0.23 3.24
N ILE A 222 -2.07 -0.53 3.87
CA ILE A 222 -1.96 -1.98 3.70
C ILE A 222 -1.63 -2.62 5.03
N HIS A 223 -2.22 -3.79 5.28
CA HIS A 223 -1.96 -4.59 6.46
C HIS A 223 -1.14 -5.82 6.05
N CYS A 224 -0.19 -6.23 6.89
CA CYS A 224 0.45 -7.54 6.80
C CYS A 224 -0.08 -8.43 7.92
N TRP A 225 -0.42 -9.68 7.60
CA TRP A 225 -0.72 -10.72 8.57
C TRP A 225 0.29 -11.86 8.41
N VAL A 226 1.08 -12.13 9.44
CA VAL A 226 2.03 -13.24 9.50
C VAL A 226 1.40 -14.38 10.30
N SER A 227 1.14 -15.49 9.62
CA SER A 227 0.35 -16.62 10.14
C SER A 227 1.18 -17.88 10.44
N ASP A 228 2.51 -17.80 10.37
CA ASP A 228 3.39 -18.85 10.88
C ASP A 228 3.08 -19.14 12.36
N ALA A 229 3.08 -20.42 12.76
CA ALA A 229 2.76 -20.80 14.14
C ALA A 229 3.68 -20.09 15.15
N SER A 230 4.99 -20.06 14.86
CA SER A 230 6.00 -19.37 15.66
C SER A 230 5.76 -17.87 15.77
N ALA A 231 5.26 -17.21 14.71
CA ALA A 231 4.88 -15.80 14.75
C ALA A 231 3.63 -15.58 15.61
N CYS A 232 2.69 -16.51 15.55
CA CYS A 232 1.42 -16.35 16.21
C CYS A 232 1.50 -16.52 17.74
N ASP A 233 2.45 -17.33 18.18
CA ASP A 233 2.67 -17.67 19.59
C ASP A 233 3.67 -16.72 20.27
N LEU A 234 4.16 -15.69 19.56
CA LEU A 234 5.04 -14.67 20.12
C LEU A 234 4.34 -13.92 21.26
N ALA A 235 5.01 -13.88 22.41
CA ALA A 235 4.69 -12.99 23.52
C ALA A 235 4.95 -11.52 23.17
N ASP A 236 4.32 -10.59 23.91
CA ASP A 236 4.40 -9.15 23.67
C ASP A 236 5.86 -8.63 23.61
N ASP A 237 6.77 -9.12 24.45
CA ASP A 237 8.16 -8.63 24.43
C ASP A 237 8.93 -9.07 23.18
N ALA A 238 8.66 -10.26 22.65
CA ALA A 238 9.22 -10.70 21.38
C ALA A 238 8.63 -9.90 20.21
N ARG A 239 7.34 -9.56 20.25
CA ARG A 239 6.69 -8.68 19.26
C ARG A 239 7.32 -7.28 19.29
N LYS A 240 7.51 -6.69 20.48
CA LYS A 240 8.20 -5.41 20.65
C LYS A 240 9.63 -5.44 20.10
N ALA A 241 10.36 -6.55 20.29
CA ALA A 241 11.70 -6.70 19.75
C ALA A 241 11.71 -6.71 18.21
N ILE A 242 10.77 -7.41 17.57
CA ILE A 242 10.60 -7.39 16.10
C ILE A 242 10.24 -5.98 15.62
N VAL A 243 9.32 -5.30 16.30
CA VAL A 243 8.97 -3.91 15.97
C VAL A 243 10.19 -3.00 16.09
N GLY A 244 10.97 -3.12 17.17
CA GLY A 244 12.19 -2.34 17.38
C GLY A 244 13.29 -2.61 16.33
N TRP A 245 13.35 -3.84 15.79
CA TRP A 245 14.22 -4.19 14.66
C TRP A 245 13.78 -3.52 13.36
N LEU A 246 12.47 -3.45 13.12
CA LEU A 246 11.90 -2.87 11.91
C LEU A 246 11.81 -1.34 11.98
N GLU A 247 11.75 -0.74 13.18
CA GLU A 247 11.56 0.69 13.38
C GLU A 247 12.87 1.50 13.24
N VAL A 248 13.12 1.99 12.02
CA VAL A 248 14.28 2.82 11.67
C VAL A 248 13.98 4.31 11.72
N VAL A 249 12.78 4.71 11.26
CA VAL A 249 12.35 6.11 11.24
C VAL A 249 11.63 6.42 12.55
N ARG A 250 12.24 7.27 13.38
CA ARG A 250 11.74 7.66 14.71
C ARG A 250 11.75 9.18 14.85
N GLY A 251 10.63 9.76 15.30
CA GLY A 251 10.56 11.19 15.59
C GLY A 251 9.19 11.79 15.30
N SER A 252 8.88 12.91 15.96
CA SER A 252 7.60 13.60 15.80
C SER A 252 7.61 14.54 14.58
N ALA A 253 6.44 15.11 14.24
CA ALA A 253 6.32 16.09 13.16
C ALA A 253 7.14 17.37 13.36
N ASN A 254 7.60 17.63 14.59
CA ASN A 254 8.41 18.80 14.93
C ASN A 254 9.92 18.58 14.75
N GLN A 255 10.34 17.37 14.35
CA GLN A 255 11.75 17.01 14.17
C GLN A 255 12.04 16.79 12.69
N ALA A 256 13.01 17.55 12.15
CA ALA A 256 13.47 17.35 10.78
C ALA A 256 14.20 16.02 10.62
N LYS A 257 15.20 15.72 11.46
CA LYS A 257 15.93 14.44 11.43
C LYS A 257 15.18 13.35 12.18
N LYS A 258 14.92 12.23 11.50
CA LYS A 258 14.17 11.07 12.03
C LYS A 258 14.90 9.73 11.92
N VAL A 259 16.11 9.72 11.40
CA VAL A 259 16.94 8.50 11.29
C VAL A 259 18.24 8.74 12.04
N PHE A 260 18.58 7.85 12.98
CA PHE A 260 19.72 7.99 13.88
C PHE A 260 20.51 6.68 13.95
N LEU A 261 21.30 6.40 12.91
CA LEU A 261 22.11 5.17 12.81
C LEU A 261 23.57 5.36 13.27
N GLY A 262 23.84 6.42 14.02
CA GLY A 262 25.18 6.79 14.47
C GLY A 262 25.98 7.61 13.45
N SER A 263 27.02 8.29 13.94
CA SER A 263 27.89 9.17 13.17
C SER A 263 29.14 8.44 12.68
N ALA A 264 29.57 8.73 11.45
CA ALA A 264 30.86 8.29 10.91
C ALA A 264 32.04 9.18 11.36
N ALA A 265 31.84 10.09 12.33
CA ALA A 265 32.86 11.02 12.82
C ALA A 265 33.90 10.39 13.77
N GLY A 266 33.79 9.10 14.08
CA GLY A 266 34.74 8.35 14.92
C GLY A 266 35.87 7.69 14.13
N LEU A 267 36.78 7.01 14.85
CA LEU A 267 37.88 6.21 14.25
C LEU A 267 37.39 5.00 13.44
N HIS A 268 36.17 4.54 13.67
CA HIS A 268 35.59 3.37 13.04
C HIS A 268 34.63 3.77 11.91
N GLU A 269 34.69 3.04 10.81
CA GLU A 269 33.74 3.18 9.72
C GLU A 269 32.32 2.82 10.20
N ARG A 270 31.32 3.61 9.77
CA ARG A 270 29.93 3.31 10.08
C ARG A 270 29.54 2.01 9.37
N LEU A 271 29.14 1.03 10.16
CA LEU A 271 28.63 -0.25 9.65
C LEU A 271 27.11 -0.24 9.73
N LEU A 272 26.46 -0.33 8.58
CA LEU A 272 25.02 -0.53 8.51
C LEU A 272 24.68 -1.97 8.92
N HIS A 273 23.57 -2.11 9.64
CA HIS A 273 22.99 -3.41 9.90
C HIS A 273 22.69 -4.13 8.55
N PRO A 274 22.96 -5.44 8.40
CA PRO A 274 22.79 -6.16 7.13
C PRO A 274 21.42 -5.98 6.46
N SER A 275 20.33 -5.89 7.24
CA SER A 275 18.99 -5.63 6.72
C SER A 275 18.88 -4.25 6.05
N LEU A 276 19.49 -3.22 6.62
CA LEU A 276 19.51 -1.87 6.07
C LEU A 276 20.42 -1.78 4.86
N HIS A 277 21.58 -2.44 4.91
CA HIS A 277 22.49 -2.54 3.78
C HIS A 277 21.78 -3.20 2.59
N ARG A 278 21.11 -4.33 2.79
CA ARG A 278 20.34 -5.02 1.75
C ARG A 278 19.24 -4.14 1.17
N ALA A 279 18.52 -3.38 2.00
CA ALA A 279 17.47 -2.49 1.53
C ALA A 279 18.00 -1.28 0.72
N LEU A 280 19.13 -0.70 1.14
CA LEU A 280 19.76 0.48 0.50
C LEU A 280 20.60 0.15 -0.74
N TYR A 281 21.40 -0.92 -0.69
CA TYR A 281 22.39 -1.27 -1.69
C TYR A 281 22.07 -2.57 -2.46
N GLY A 282 21.08 -3.35 -2.02
CA GLY A 282 20.78 -4.65 -2.61
C GLY A 282 21.73 -5.75 -2.13
N SER A 283 21.70 -6.91 -2.80
CA SER A 283 22.47 -8.10 -2.39
C SER A 283 23.91 -8.12 -2.88
N THR A 284 24.31 -7.18 -3.74
CA THR A 284 25.67 -7.08 -4.29
C THR A 284 26.44 -6.00 -3.54
N ASP A 285 27.50 -6.40 -2.83
CA ASP A 285 28.47 -5.45 -2.31
C ASP A 285 29.26 -4.87 -3.48
N SER A 286 28.95 -3.62 -3.82
CA SER A 286 29.55 -2.92 -4.94
C SER A 286 30.56 -1.85 -4.49
N GLY A 287 30.74 -1.66 -3.18
CA GLY A 287 31.49 -0.51 -2.64
C GLY A 287 30.93 0.86 -3.08
N ARG A 288 29.73 0.88 -3.64
CA ARG A 288 29.08 2.04 -4.25
C ARG A 288 28.58 3.00 -3.18
N LEU A 289 28.65 4.30 -3.47
CA LEU A 289 28.04 5.34 -2.64
C LEU A 289 26.65 5.74 -3.15
N ILE A 290 25.74 6.05 -2.22
CA ILE A 290 24.43 6.62 -2.56
C ILE A 290 24.61 7.87 -3.43
N GLY A 291 23.89 7.95 -4.55
CA GLY A 291 23.96 9.09 -5.46
C GLY A 291 25.27 9.22 -6.26
N ASP A 292 26.08 8.17 -6.36
CA ASP A 292 27.21 8.12 -7.28
C ASP A 292 26.72 8.25 -8.75
N PRO A 293 27.13 9.30 -9.49
CA PRO A 293 26.68 9.54 -10.87
C PRO A 293 27.17 8.51 -11.89
N HIS A 294 28.13 7.66 -11.53
CA HIS A 294 28.69 6.63 -12.42
C HIS A 294 28.06 5.25 -12.22
N SER A 295 27.06 5.13 -11.34
CA SER A 295 26.43 3.86 -10.99
C SER A 295 24.92 3.98 -10.88
N GLU A 296 24.20 2.95 -11.32
CA GLU A 296 22.75 2.89 -11.17
C GLU A 296 22.35 2.41 -9.76
N PRO A 297 21.25 2.93 -9.19
CA PRO A 297 20.73 2.47 -7.90
C PRO A 297 20.36 0.97 -7.87
N THR A 298 20.97 0.21 -6.95
CA THR A 298 20.83 -1.25 -6.83
C THR A 298 19.91 -1.70 -5.69
N GLY A 299 19.73 -0.90 -4.64
CA GLY A 299 18.79 -1.21 -3.57
C GLY A 299 17.38 -0.71 -3.86
N VAL A 300 16.39 -1.33 -3.21
CA VAL A 300 14.98 -0.99 -3.41
C VAL A 300 14.67 0.42 -2.89
N LEU A 301 15.32 0.83 -1.80
CA LEU A 301 15.13 2.13 -1.19
C LEU A 301 15.68 3.25 -2.06
N GLU A 302 16.94 3.14 -2.52
CA GLU A 302 17.54 4.17 -3.36
C GLU A 302 16.86 4.27 -4.74
N ARG A 303 16.48 3.15 -5.36
CA ARG A 303 15.67 3.19 -6.59
C ARG A 303 14.37 3.96 -6.38
N THR A 304 13.69 3.71 -5.26
CA THR A 304 12.46 4.42 -4.90
C THR A 304 12.75 5.89 -4.61
N PHE A 305 13.88 6.21 -3.99
CA PHE A 305 14.27 7.59 -3.74
C PHE A 305 14.44 8.35 -5.06
N VAL A 306 15.18 7.81 -6.01
CA VAL A 306 15.38 8.45 -7.31
C VAL A 306 14.07 8.54 -8.10
N LYS A 307 13.30 7.45 -8.19
CA LYS A 307 12.07 7.40 -8.99
C LYS A 307 10.93 8.19 -8.36
N THR A 308 10.68 8.00 -7.07
CA THR A 308 9.52 8.53 -6.37
C THR A 308 9.83 9.86 -5.71
N VAL A 309 10.87 9.96 -4.89
CA VAL A 309 11.14 11.17 -4.09
C VAL A 309 11.67 12.30 -4.98
N LEU A 310 12.66 12.01 -5.84
CA LEU A 310 13.31 13.04 -6.66
C LEU A 310 12.54 13.37 -7.94
N LYS A 311 12.03 12.36 -8.66
CA LYS A 311 11.42 12.55 -9.99
C LYS A 311 9.91 12.73 -9.94
N ASP A 312 9.19 11.81 -9.31
CA ASP A 312 7.72 11.83 -9.32
C ASP A 312 7.14 12.87 -8.34
N GLN A 313 7.47 12.80 -7.06
CA GLN A 313 6.96 13.71 -6.03
C GLN A 313 7.68 15.07 -6.05
N ASP A 314 8.88 15.14 -6.62
CA ASP A 314 9.72 16.34 -6.62
C ASP A 314 9.79 16.98 -5.21
N CYS A 315 10.07 16.16 -4.20
CA CYS A 315 9.88 16.49 -2.78
C CYS A 315 10.61 17.77 -2.33
N PHE A 316 11.73 18.12 -2.95
CA PHE A 316 12.57 19.28 -2.62
C PHE A 316 12.33 20.48 -3.54
N ALA A 317 11.25 20.50 -4.33
CA ALA A 317 10.93 21.64 -5.21
C ALA A 317 10.73 22.94 -4.41
N VAL A 318 9.96 22.87 -3.32
CA VAL A 318 9.48 24.03 -2.57
C VAL A 318 10.37 24.33 -1.36
N LYS A 319 10.45 25.63 -0.99
CA LYS A 319 11.34 26.16 0.06
C LYS A 319 11.30 25.41 1.37
N LYS A 320 10.09 25.17 1.90
CA LYS A 320 9.93 24.47 3.17
C LYS A 320 10.63 23.11 3.17
N GLN A 321 10.50 22.34 2.08
CA GLN A 321 11.01 20.98 1.98
C GLN A 321 12.51 20.94 1.70
N TRP A 322 13.05 21.83 0.85
CA TRP A 322 14.50 21.86 0.66
C TRP A 322 15.24 22.45 1.86
N GLU A 323 14.65 23.34 2.67
CA GLU A 323 15.21 23.73 3.97
C GLU A 323 15.27 22.53 4.92
N THR A 324 14.22 21.71 4.95
CA THR A 324 14.25 20.45 5.72
C THR A 324 15.39 19.53 5.23
N LEU A 325 15.61 19.41 3.93
CA LEU A 325 16.76 18.66 3.39
C LEU A 325 18.10 19.23 3.87
N LEU A 326 18.26 20.57 3.87
CA LEU A 326 19.47 21.22 4.35
C LEU A 326 19.74 20.95 5.84
N GLU A 327 18.69 20.88 6.67
CA GLU A 327 18.79 20.52 8.09
C GLU A 327 19.25 19.07 8.33
N LEU A 328 19.05 18.18 7.36
CA LEU A 328 19.50 16.79 7.43
C LEU A 328 20.99 16.61 7.09
N LEU A 329 21.58 17.59 6.42
CA LEU A 329 22.95 17.51 5.94
C LEU A 329 23.96 17.95 7.00
N PRO A 330 25.19 17.40 7.01
CA PRO A 330 26.21 17.78 7.98
C PRO A 330 26.67 19.22 7.76
N ASN A 331 26.65 20.03 8.82
CA ASN A 331 27.29 21.34 8.85
C ASN A 331 28.75 21.20 9.33
N GLY A 332 29.68 21.80 8.58
CA GLY A 332 31.07 21.93 9.02
C GLY A 332 31.20 23.01 10.10
N SER A 333 32.19 22.86 10.99
CA SER A 333 32.56 23.83 12.03
C SER A 333 33.24 25.09 11.48
N ASP A 334 33.68 25.04 10.23
CA ASP A 334 34.57 26.04 9.64
C ASP A 334 33.70 26.93 8.75
N GLY A 335 33.70 28.25 8.97
CA GLY A 335 32.72 29.26 8.49
C GLY A 335 32.43 29.38 6.98
N ASN A 336 32.77 28.39 6.15
CA ASN A 336 32.41 28.24 4.74
C ASN A 336 31.42 27.07 4.56
N SER A 337 30.24 27.14 5.19
CA SER A 337 29.27 26.04 5.19
C SER A 337 28.77 25.73 3.77
N PRO A 338 28.96 24.48 3.27
CA PRO A 338 28.35 24.03 2.02
C PRO A 338 26.83 24.22 2.00
N ILE A 339 26.19 24.15 3.17
CA ILE A 339 24.75 24.31 3.34
C ILE A 339 24.29 25.74 3.01
N GLU A 340 25.04 26.76 3.42
CA GLU A 340 24.74 28.15 3.05
C GLU A 340 24.89 28.42 1.56
N LYS A 341 25.88 27.76 0.90
CA LYS A 341 26.04 27.86 -0.55
C LYS A 341 24.85 27.23 -1.28
N LEU A 342 24.42 26.04 -0.86
CA LEU A 342 23.24 25.38 -1.39
C LEU A 342 21.97 26.22 -1.15
N ARG A 343 21.80 26.77 0.06
CA ARG A 343 20.69 27.66 0.39
C ARG A 343 20.65 28.89 -0.52
N LYS A 344 21.79 29.55 -0.72
CA LYS A 344 21.90 30.73 -1.59
C LYS A 344 21.54 30.38 -3.04
N GLU A 345 22.08 29.27 -3.55
CA GLU A 345 21.83 28.78 -4.91
C GLU A 345 20.35 28.46 -5.13
N TRP A 346 19.73 27.71 -4.22
CA TRP A 346 18.33 27.31 -4.34
C TRP A 346 17.34 28.44 -4.06
N THR A 347 17.75 29.45 -3.29
CA THR A 347 16.98 30.69 -3.13
C THR A 347 17.02 31.54 -4.39
N ALA A 348 18.18 31.62 -5.07
CA ALA A 348 18.32 32.33 -6.34
C ALA A 348 17.61 31.61 -7.49
N ASN A 349 17.54 30.27 -7.43
CA ASN A 349 16.95 29.42 -8.48
C ASN A 349 15.78 28.57 -7.93
N PRO A 350 14.62 29.18 -7.62
CA PRO A 350 13.51 28.50 -6.95
C PRO A 350 12.85 27.39 -7.79
N SER A 351 12.97 27.43 -9.12
CA SER A 351 12.42 26.41 -10.04
C SER A 351 13.29 25.16 -10.17
N ARG A 352 14.44 25.10 -9.49
CA ARG A 352 15.37 23.98 -9.55
C ARG A 352 14.72 22.71 -9.00
N SER A 353 14.66 21.63 -9.78
CA SER A 353 14.03 20.38 -9.35
C SER A 353 14.81 19.64 -8.26
N SER A 354 14.16 18.71 -7.58
CA SER A 354 14.76 17.84 -6.56
C SER A 354 15.91 17.02 -7.10
N VAL A 355 15.84 16.56 -8.36
CA VAL A 355 16.94 15.87 -9.03
C VAL A 355 18.18 16.75 -9.09
N LEU A 356 18.04 18.00 -9.53
CA LEU A 356 19.15 18.94 -9.63
C LEU A 356 19.68 19.35 -8.25
N LYS A 357 18.79 19.58 -7.27
CA LYS A 357 19.19 19.84 -5.88
C LYS A 357 19.99 18.68 -5.30
N TRP A 358 19.57 17.43 -5.53
CA TRP A 358 20.31 16.24 -5.11
C TRP A 358 21.68 16.12 -5.80
N GLN A 359 21.78 16.50 -7.08
CA GLN A 359 23.09 16.58 -7.76
C GLN A 359 24.01 17.63 -7.12
N ASP A 360 23.48 18.78 -6.67
CA ASP A 360 24.28 19.79 -5.98
C ASP A 360 24.77 19.28 -4.62
N VAL A 361 23.92 18.56 -3.87
CA VAL A 361 24.29 17.88 -2.63
C VAL A 361 25.44 16.89 -2.87
N ASN A 362 25.36 16.08 -3.94
CA ASN A 362 26.44 15.16 -4.31
C ASN A 362 27.74 15.89 -4.68
N LYS A 363 27.66 17.03 -5.39
CA LYS A 363 28.83 17.86 -5.70
C LYS A 363 29.46 18.42 -4.43
N ALA A 364 28.66 18.94 -3.51
CA ALA A 364 29.13 19.47 -2.23
C ALA A 364 29.85 18.39 -1.40
N ARG A 365 29.27 17.17 -1.34
CA ARG A 365 29.91 16.00 -0.71
C ARG A 365 31.25 15.68 -1.35
N ASN A 366 31.33 15.62 -2.68
CA ASN A 366 32.55 15.21 -3.39
C ASN A 366 33.68 16.27 -3.28
N GLN A 367 33.34 17.51 -2.94
CA GLN A 367 34.28 18.59 -2.66
C GLN A 367 34.73 18.63 -1.18
N ALA A 368 34.09 17.87 -0.30
CA ALA A 368 34.48 17.77 1.10
C ALA A 368 35.82 17.04 1.25
N ASN A 369 36.57 17.35 2.30
CA ASN A 369 37.75 16.57 2.65
C ASN A 369 37.37 15.12 2.99
N THR A 370 38.31 14.18 2.87
CA THR A 370 38.04 12.73 2.98
C THR A 370 37.36 12.32 4.27
N GLY A 371 37.72 12.94 5.41
CA GLY A 371 37.09 12.65 6.70
C GLY A 371 35.63 13.12 6.75
N PHE A 372 35.37 14.36 6.30
CA PHE A 372 34.03 14.93 6.27
C PHE A 372 33.14 14.28 5.21
N GLN A 373 33.72 13.80 4.10
CA GLN A 373 33.01 13.03 3.07
C GLN A 373 32.34 11.77 3.65
N LYS A 374 32.98 11.08 4.60
CA LYS A 374 32.37 9.92 5.30
C LYS A 374 31.13 10.31 6.10
N VAL A 375 31.16 11.47 6.76
CA VAL A 375 30.01 12.01 7.49
C VAL A 375 28.86 12.35 6.53
N TRP A 376 29.18 12.91 5.36
CA TRP A 376 28.19 13.14 4.31
C TRP A 376 27.63 11.84 3.73
N ASN A 377 28.44 10.81 3.48
CA ASN A 377 27.95 9.50 3.03
C ASN A 377 26.92 8.93 4.01
N ALA A 378 27.21 8.95 5.30
CA ALA A 378 26.29 8.52 6.35
C ALA A 378 24.98 9.35 6.36
N ALA A 379 25.07 10.67 6.17
CA ALA A 379 23.89 11.52 6.09
C ALA A 379 23.03 11.25 4.83
N MET A 380 23.66 10.96 3.70
CA MET A 380 22.97 10.60 2.46
C MET A 380 22.18 9.29 2.62
N GLU A 381 22.75 8.29 3.29
CA GLU A 381 22.05 7.06 3.67
C GLU A 381 20.85 7.35 4.58
N ASP A 382 21.06 8.16 5.64
CA ASP A 382 19.99 8.55 6.58
C ASP A 382 18.84 9.26 5.84
N ILE A 383 19.14 10.13 4.87
CA ILE A 383 18.15 10.83 4.06
C ILE A 383 17.36 9.85 3.19
N VAL A 384 18.03 8.92 2.48
CA VAL A 384 17.33 7.92 1.67
C VAL A 384 16.40 7.09 2.56
N LEU A 385 16.88 6.63 3.72
CA LEU A 385 16.07 5.89 4.70
C LEU A 385 14.87 6.72 5.17
N GLN A 386 15.07 7.97 5.58
CA GLN A 386 13.99 8.80 6.10
C GLN A 386 12.84 9.01 5.10
N TYR A 387 13.16 9.10 3.81
CA TYR A 387 12.19 9.35 2.75
C TYR A 387 11.60 8.08 2.13
N THR A 388 12.19 6.90 2.33
CA THR A 388 11.74 5.67 1.63
C THR A 388 11.58 4.44 2.50
N TYR A 389 12.09 4.44 3.73
CA TYR A 389 12.00 3.29 4.62
C TYR A 389 10.57 3.15 5.18
N PRO A 390 10.07 1.91 5.37
CA PRO A 390 8.75 1.65 5.96
C PRO A 390 8.49 2.43 7.26
N ARG A 391 7.32 3.07 7.32
CA ARG A 391 6.73 3.62 8.54
C ARG A 391 5.58 2.69 8.96
N ILE A 392 5.69 2.10 10.15
CA ILE A 392 4.73 1.11 10.66
C ILE A 392 4.03 1.71 11.88
N ASP A 393 2.72 1.51 12.00
CA ASP A 393 2.03 1.72 13.28
C ASP A 393 2.47 0.65 14.29
N ALA A 394 3.40 1.05 15.13
CA ALA A 394 4.08 0.18 16.08
C ALA A 394 3.10 -0.43 17.11
N GLU A 395 2.07 0.30 17.52
CA GLU A 395 1.16 -0.13 18.59
C GLU A 395 0.29 -1.32 18.16
N VAL A 396 -0.10 -1.36 16.88
CA VAL A 396 -0.87 -2.47 16.28
C VAL A 396 -0.11 -3.81 16.34
N SER A 397 1.22 -3.72 16.37
CA SER A 397 2.14 -4.85 16.23
C SER A 397 2.63 -5.38 17.58
N LYS A 398 2.70 -4.54 18.63
CA LYS A 398 3.34 -4.83 19.93
C LYS A 398 2.56 -5.80 20.82
N HIS A 399 1.23 -5.78 20.76
CA HIS A 399 0.39 -6.49 21.73
C HIS A 399 -0.44 -7.61 21.11
N LEU A 400 -0.56 -8.72 21.85
CA LEU A 400 -1.38 -9.87 21.47
C LEU A 400 -2.88 -9.57 21.42
N ASN A 401 -3.38 -8.60 22.19
CA ASN A 401 -4.82 -8.30 22.31
C ASN A 401 -5.35 -7.29 21.30
N HIS A 402 -4.50 -6.78 20.40
CA HIS A 402 -4.91 -5.81 19.38
C HIS A 402 -5.81 -6.46 18.33
N LEU A 403 -6.82 -5.72 17.86
CA LEU A 403 -7.71 -6.15 16.78
C LEU A 403 -7.36 -5.40 15.51
N LEU A 404 -7.45 -6.09 14.38
CA LEU A 404 -7.21 -5.45 13.09
C LEU A 404 -8.33 -5.83 12.12
N LYS A 405 -8.67 -4.89 11.23
CA LYS A 405 -9.73 -5.03 10.24
C LYS A 405 -9.56 -6.32 9.43
N SER A 406 -10.63 -7.10 9.32
CA SER A 406 -10.61 -8.36 8.57
C SER A 406 -10.31 -8.14 7.08
N PRO A 407 -9.57 -9.05 6.43
CA PRO A 407 -9.59 -9.16 4.97
C PRO A 407 -11.02 -9.29 4.44
N PHE A 408 -11.25 -8.82 3.22
CA PHE A 408 -12.52 -8.85 2.49
C PHE A 408 -13.70 -8.07 3.11
N VAL A 409 -13.50 -7.24 4.14
CA VAL A 409 -14.55 -6.27 4.51
C VAL A 409 -14.63 -5.15 3.50
N VAL A 410 -15.80 -4.52 3.39
CA VAL A 410 -15.99 -3.34 2.55
C VAL A 410 -15.64 -2.10 3.36
N HIS A 411 -14.82 -1.21 2.81
CA HIS A 411 -14.49 0.04 3.47
C HIS A 411 -15.65 1.04 3.30
N PRO A 412 -16.24 1.57 4.37
CA PRO A 412 -17.49 2.35 4.30
C PRO A 412 -17.37 3.63 3.47
N ALA A 413 -16.26 4.36 3.61
CA ALA A 413 -16.08 5.63 2.90
C ALA A 413 -15.69 5.47 1.42
N THR A 414 -15.38 4.28 0.94
CA THR A 414 -14.88 4.07 -0.43
C THR A 414 -15.67 3.00 -1.19
N GLY A 415 -16.46 2.18 -0.51
CA GLY A 415 -17.12 1.02 -1.09
C GLY A 415 -16.17 -0.10 -1.51
N ARG A 416 -14.85 0.07 -1.38
CA ARG A 416 -13.83 -0.88 -1.86
C ARG A 416 -13.67 -2.04 -0.91
N VAL A 417 -13.49 -3.23 -1.48
CA VAL A 417 -13.18 -4.44 -0.74
C VAL A 417 -11.71 -4.43 -0.28
N CYS A 418 -11.47 -4.83 0.97
CA CYS A 418 -10.12 -4.99 1.53
C CYS A 418 -9.46 -6.27 0.98
N VAL A 419 -8.93 -6.21 -0.23
CA VAL A 419 -8.42 -7.38 -0.98
C VAL A 419 -6.95 -7.69 -0.67
N PRO A 420 -6.55 -8.98 -0.70
CA PRO A 420 -5.14 -9.37 -0.69
C PRO A 420 -4.35 -8.79 -1.87
N VAL A 421 -3.08 -8.46 -1.62
CA VAL A 421 -2.15 -7.92 -2.62
C VAL A 421 -0.93 -8.82 -2.71
N ASP A 422 -0.54 -9.21 -3.91
CA ASP A 422 0.70 -9.96 -4.12
C ASP A 422 1.90 -9.01 -3.95
N PRO A 423 2.82 -9.24 -2.98
CA PRO A 423 3.98 -8.37 -2.79
C PRO A 423 4.86 -8.25 -4.03
N LYS A 424 4.87 -9.25 -4.93
CA LYS A 424 5.61 -9.19 -6.19
C LYS A 424 5.00 -8.26 -7.23
N ARG A 425 3.71 -7.92 -7.08
CA ARG A 425 2.97 -7.06 -8.01
C ARG A 425 2.49 -5.77 -7.34
N VAL A 426 3.00 -5.45 -6.15
CA VAL A 426 2.53 -4.30 -5.36
C VAL A 426 2.70 -2.96 -6.07
N ASP A 427 3.72 -2.79 -6.93
CA ASP A 427 3.91 -1.57 -7.72
C ASP A 427 2.80 -1.33 -8.75
N SER A 428 2.16 -2.40 -9.22
CA SER A 428 1.09 -2.35 -10.22
C SER A 428 -0.30 -2.19 -9.62
N PHE A 429 -0.41 -2.25 -8.29
CA PHE A 429 -1.68 -2.08 -7.59
C PHE A 429 -2.06 -0.60 -7.58
N ASP A 430 -3.17 -0.27 -8.23
CA ASP A 430 -3.77 1.06 -8.19
C ASP A 430 -4.82 1.10 -7.06
N PRO A 431 -4.59 1.82 -5.96
CA PRO A 431 -5.52 1.85 -4.82
C PRO A 431 -6.89 2.44 -5.18
N GLU A 432 -6.99 3.18 -6.29
CA GLU A 432 -8.25 3.77 -6.76
C GLU A 432 -9.03 2.84 -7.69
N LYS A 433 -8.36 1.95 -8.42
CA LYS A 433 -8.97 1.17 -9.53
C LYS A 433 -8.88 -0.35 -9.38
N THR A 434 -7.85 -0.87 -8.73
CA THR A 434 -7.60 -2.32 -8.70
C THR A 434 -8.52 -3.06 -7.75
N ALA A 435 -8.83 -2.47 -6.58
CA ALA A 435 -9.75 -3.07 -5.63
C ALA A 435 -11.21 -2.81 -6.04
N PRO A 436 -12.03 -3.85 -6.26
CA PRO A 436 -13.41 -3.67 -6.69
C PRO A 436 -14.27 -3.10 -5.55
N THR A 437 -15.35 -2.41 -5.93
CA THR A 437 -16.37 -1.94 -4.98
C THR A 437 -17.48 -2.97 -4.80
N ALA A 438 -18.17 -2.95 -3.67
CA ALA A 438 -19.30 -3.85 -3.43
C ALA A 438 -20.42 -3.66 -4.48
N ALA A 439 -20.68 -2.41 -4.88
CA ALA A 439 -21.63 -2.08 -5.94
C ALA A 439 -21.22 -2.66 -7.30
N GLN A 440 -19.95 -2.51 -7.69
CA GLN A 440 -19.40 -3.09 -8.91
C GLN A 440 -19.59 -4.61 -8.93
N LEU A 441 -19.22 -5.30 -7.84
CA LEU A 441 -19.36 -6.76 -7.76
C LEU A 441 -20.82 -7.22 -7.85
N ARG A 442 -21.76 -6.46 -7.27
CA ARG A 442 -23.20 -6.72 -7.42
C ARG A 442 -23.61 -6.65 -8.89
N ARG A 443 -23.20 -5.60 -9.61
CA ARG A 443 -23.52 -5.42 -11.04
C ARG A 443 -22.92 -6.54 -11.91
N GLU A 444 -21.67 -6.92 -11.65
CA GLU A 444 -21.02 -8.03 -12.36
C GLU A 444 -21.78 -9.35 -12.18
N MET A 445 -22.22 -9.65 -10.94
CA MET A 445 -23.00 -10.85 -10.64
C MET A 445 -24.37 -10.87 -11.36
N HIS A 446 -25.07 -9.73 -11.41
CA HIS A 446 -26.32 -9.62 -12.16
C HIS A 446 -26.09 -9.76 -13.67
N SER A 447 -25.05 -9.12 -14.21
CA SER A 447 -24.68 -9.23 -15.62
C SER A 447 -24.36 -10.68 -16.02
N TRP A 448 -23.63 -11.40 -15.18
CA TRP A 448 -23.33 -12.82 -15.39
C TRP A 448 -24.61 -13.67 -15.41
N THR A 449 -25.53 -13.41 -14.48
CA THR A 449 -26.80 -14.15 -14.37
C THR A 449 -27.71 -13.90 -15.59
N ALA A 450 -27.79 -12.65 -16.05
CA ALA A 450 -28.55 -12.29 -17.25
C ALA A 450 -27.99 -12.97 -18.51
N LYS A 451 -26.66 -12.94 -18.69
CA LYS A 451 -26.00 -13.63 -19.82
C LYS A 451 -26.24 -15.13 -19.84
N LYS A 452 -26.34 -15.76 -18.66
CA LYS A 452 -26.68 -17.18 -18.53
C LYS A 452 -28.13 -17.45 -18.94
N GLN A 453 -29.07 -16.59 -18.52
CA GLN A 453 -30.48 -16.70 -18.89
C GLN A 453 -30.70 -16.51 -20.40
N ASP A 454 -29.95 -15.61 -21.04
CA ASP A 454 -30.04 -15.33 -22.48
C ASP A 454 -29.33 -16.38 -23.36
N GLY A 455 -28.75 -17.45 -22.77
CA GLY A 455 -27.99 -18.47 -23.52
C GLY A 455 -26.70 -17.96 -24.16
N ARG A 456 -26.23 -16.76 -23.78
CA ARG A 456 -25.03 -16.09 -24.34
C ARG A 456 -23.72 -16.50 -23.64
N GLN A 457 -23.78 -17.48 -22.73
CA GLN A 457 -22.63 -17.98 -21.99
C GLN A 457 -22.06 -19.22 -22.69
N GLY A 458 -20.76 -19.22 -23.00
CA GLY A 458 -20.08 -20.35 -23.64
C GLY A 458 -20.04 -21.61 -22.75
N SER A 459 -19.68 -22.75 -23.34
CA SER A 459 -19.60 -24.09 -22.73
C SER A 459 -18.47 -24.27 -21.70
N GLY A 460 -18.22 -23.26 -20.86
CA GLY A 460 -17.25 -23.32 -19.77
C GLY A 460 -17.77 -24.06 -18.54
N VAL A 461 -16.85 -24.45 -17.65
CA VAL A 461 -17.18 -25.04 -16.35
C VAL A 461 -17.98 -24.04 -15.53
N GLU A 462 -19.12 -24.48 -14.98
CA GLU A 462 -19.97 -23.63 -14.15
C GLU A 462 -19.25 -23.24 -12.84
N PRO A 463 -19.19 -21.94 -12.50
CA PRO A 463 -18.59 -21.48 -11.25
C PRO A 463 -19.33 -22.06 -10.04
N LYS A 464 -18.58 -22.53 -9.04
CA LYS A 464 -19.10 -23.12 -7.80
C LYS A 464 -19.54 -22.07 -6.79
N ASN A 465 -18.89 -20.91 -6.79
CA ASN A 465 -19.17 -19.79 -5.90
C ASN A 465 -19.51 -18.52 -6.69
N ASP A 466 -20.29 -17.62 -6.09
CA ASP A 466 -20.70 -16.39 -6.78
C ASP A 466 -19.54 -15.41 -7.01
N TRP A 467 -18.55 -15.37 -6.13
CA TRP A 467 -17.37 -14.52 -6.30
C TRP A 467 -16.50 -14.93 -7.50
N GLU A 468 -16.63 -16.15 -8.03
CA GLU A 468 -15.92 -16.59 -9.23
C GLU A 468 -16.48 -15.93 -10.50
N LYS A 469 -17.65 -15.31 -10.41
CA LYS A 469 -18.35 -14.62 -11.49
C LYS A 469 -17.98 -13.14 -11.57
N THR A 470 -17.12 -12.67 -10.67
CA THR A 470 -16.82 -11.25 -10.47
C THR A 470 -15.31 -11.00 -10.50
N SER A 471 -14.94 -9.72 -10.53
CA SER A 471 -13.57 -9.22 -10.41
C SER A 471 -12.94 -9.50 -9.03
N LEU A 472 -13.70 -10.04 -8.07
CA LEU A 472 -13.17 -10.50 -6.78
C LEU A 472 -12.36 -11.80 -6.89
N LYS A 473 -12.62 -12.62 -7.91
CA LYS A 473 -11.99 -13.93 -8.15
C LYS A 473 -10.48 -13.99 -7.94
N PRO A 474 -9.64 -13.20 -8.63
CA PRO A 474 -8.17 -13.31 -8.50
C PRO A 474 -7.67 -13.04 -7.08
N PHE A 475 -8.40 -12.23 -6.30
CA PHE A 475 -8.06 -11.92 -4.92
C PHE A 475 -8.41 -13.06 -3.97
N VAL A 476 -9.53 -13.75 -4.22
CA VAL A 476 -9.92 -14.96 -3.46
C VAL A 476 -8.97 -16.11 -3.77
N GLU A 477 -8.58 -16.31 -5.02
CA GLU A 477 -7.61 -17.35 -5.40
C GLU A 477 -6.25 -17.15 -4.73
N LEU A 478 -5.78 -15.89 -4.66
CA LEU A 478 -4.57 -15.54 -3.91
C LEU A 478 -4.69 -15.90 -2.42
N PHE A 479 -5.85 -15.61 -1.83
CA PHE A 479 -6.13 -15.92 -0.43
C PHE A 479 -6.23 -17.43 -0.17
N GLU A 480 -6.93 -18.18 -1.03
CA GLU A 480 -7.04 -19.62 -0.93
C GLU A 480 -5.66 -20.29 -1.02
N LYS A 481 -4.79 -19.81 -1.91
CA LYS A 481 -3.40 -20.29 -1.99
C LYS A 481 -2.65 -20.07 -0.67
N HIS A 482 -2.82 -18.92 -0.04
CA HIS A 482 -2.24 -18.63 1.27
C HIS A 482 -2.80 -19.56 2.35
N CYS A 483 -4.12 -19.72 2.44
CA CYS A 483 -4.80 -20.62 3.38
C CYS A 483 -4.29 -22.06 3.25
N ASN A 484 -4.20 -22.56 2.01
CA ASN A 484 -3.74 -23.92 1.71
C ASN A 484 -2.28 -24.13 2.11
N GLY A 485 -1.44 -23.10 1.99
CA GLY A 485 -0.06 -23.11 2.47
C GLY A 485 0.03 -23.35 3.98
N ILE A 486 -0.80 -22.67 4.76
CA ILE A 486 -0.88 -22.83 6.22
C ILE A 486 -1.37 -24.22 6.59
N VAL A 487 -2.47 -24.69 5.99
CA VAL A 487 -3.03 -26.03 6.26
C VAL A 487 -2.01 -27.12 5.94
N LYS A 488 -1.30 -27.01 4.81
CA LYS A 488 -0.25 -27.96 4.43
C LYS A 488 0.88 -28.04 5.47
N GLN A 489 1.30 -26.90 6.02
CA GLN A 489 2.30 -26.88 7.08
C GLN A 489 1.77 -27.50 8.37
N SER A 490 0.54 -27.17 8.78
CA SER A 490 -0.11 -27.72 9.97
C SER A 490 -0.19 -29.25 9.91
N VAL A 491 -0.65 -29.80 8.78
CA VAL A 491 -0.69 -31.25 8.55
C VAL A 491 0.71 -31.89 8.55
N SER A 492 1.72 -31.20 8.01
CA SER A 492 3.09 -31.72 8.00
C SER A 492 3.71 -31.75 9.40
N ALA A 493 3.42 -30.75 10.24
CA ALA A 493 3.85 -30.72 11.63
C ALA A 493 3.25 -31.87 12.44
N GLN A 494 1.93 -32.11 12.31
CA GLN A 494 1.22 -33.22 12.98
C GLN A 494 1.71 -34.62 12.57
N ARG A 495 2.38 -34.76 11.42
CA ARG A 495 2.97 -36.04 10.96
C ARG A 495 4.40 -36.25 11.46
N SER A 496 5.05 -35.18 11.92
CA SER A 496 6.45 -35.19 12.37
C SER A 496 6.56 -35.32 13.89
N GLU A 497 5.46 -35.03 14.60
CA GLU A 497 5.19 -35.39 16.01
C GLU A 497 4.71 -36.84 16.10
#